data_AF-A0A8H7VEN1-F1
#
_entry.id   AF-A0A8H7VEN1-F1
#
_cell.length_a   1.000
_cell.length_b   1.000
_cell.length_c   1.000
_cell.angle_alpha   90.00
_cell.angle_beta   90.00
_cell.angle_gamma   90.00
#
_symmetry.space_group_name_H-M   'P 1'
#
loop_
_entity.id
_entity.type
_entity.pdbx_description
1 polymer ?
#
loop_
_entity_poly.entity_id
_entity_poly.type
_entity_poly.pdbx_seq_one_letter_code
_entity_poly.pdbx_strand_id
1 'polypeptide(L)'
;MMGNQEKPKTGPPASMLKLWHSKRKSRWLHELPTLEQVLRRQTRPPVCLYNYYIVLRDRLELETLLDFWLDVQQAKVLHKRYLKQQRQFQQQFNTKSPTASLSLMPSNLSHEQQLTHSLLLASSAPSIVTDTHMTQVIERIYLRYIVPSAEKELFHIPLSMRDDIAEKHLADDPAVFDQAQKYVYQLLQATWPHFLRYKVLMNLTLHQQLGRMVVGLTSLLVGFSLEFSLIFLNFEPWHYRLSGIVPILVGVYCLISGLTGVDPIWILMFNVSETTTFHFNRIQQPKIRDILVTRSILILVICLLITLIFVVIFCAVPGKRL
;
A
#
# COMPACT_ATOMS: atom_id res chain seq x y z
N MET A 1 -44.25 -49.34 -26.47
CA MET A 1 -44.25 -48.20 -25.51
C MET A 1 -42.83 -47.97 -25.05
N MET A 2 -42.15 -47.01 -25.66
CA MET A 2 -40.71 -46.75 -25.48
C MET A 2 -40.49 -45.93 -24.20
N GLY A 3 -39.65 -46.46 -23.31
CA GLY A 3 -39.23 -45.83 -22.06
C GLY A 3 -38.23 -44.70 -22.32
N ASN A 4 -38.51 -43.57 -21.67
CA ASN A 4 -37.75 -42.34 -21.74
C ASN A 4 -36.46 -42.47 -20.89
N GLN A 5 -35.28 -42.43 -21.52
CA GLN A 5 -33.99 -42.37 -20.81
C GLN A 5 -33.58 -40.91 -20.62
N GLU A 6 -33.68 -40.40 -19.38
CA GLU A 6 -33.07 -39.14 -18.98
C GLU A 6 -31.55 -39.31 -18.82
N LYS A 7 -30.77 -38.52 -19.57
CA LYS A 7 -29.31 -38.44 -19.41
C LYS A 7 -28.94 -37.72 -18.10
N PRO A 8 -27.95 -38.22 -17.33
CA PRO A 8 -27.52 -37.58 -16.10
C PRO A 8 -26.75 -36.27 -16.39
N LYS A 9 -27.20 -35.17 -15.80
CA LYS A 9 -26.52 -33.87 -15.78
C LYS A 9 -25.30 -33.95 -14.85
N THR A 10 -24.13 -34.31 -15.35
CA THR A 10 -22.90 -34.35 -14.55
C THR A 10 -22.17 -33.00 -14.62
N GLY A 11 -22.57 -32.06 -13.76
CA GLY A 11 -21.74 -30.96 -13.31
C GLY A 11 -21.29 -31.21 -11.87
N PRO A 12 -20.10 -30.73 -11.44
CA PRO A 12 -19.67 -30.92 -10.07
C PRO A 12 -20.67 -30.28 -9.09
N PRO A 13 -20.99 -30.94 -7.96
CA PRO A 13 -21.96 -30.43 -7.00
C PRO A 13 -21.49 -29.07 -6.46
N ALA A 14 -22.43 -28.13 -6.26
CA ALA A 14 -22.13 -26.77 -5.82
C ALA A 14 -21.29 -26.69 -4.53
N SER A 15 -21.33 -27.74 -3.69
CA SER A 15 -20.49 -27.92 -2.50
C SER A 15 -19.00 -28.10 -2.85
N MET A 16 -18.68 -28.87 -3.89
CA MET A 16 -17.30 -29.04 -4.39
C MET A 16 -16.76 -27.74 -4.97
N LEU A 17 -17.57 -26.96 -5.70
CA LEU A 17 -17.16 -25.66 -6.21
C LEU A 17 -16.85 -24.69 -5.08
N LYS A 18 -17.69 -24.62 -4.04
CA LYS A 18 -17.42 -23.81 -2.83
C LYS A 18 -16.14 -24.24 -2.12
N LEU A 19 -15.92 -25.55 -1.95
CA LEU A 19 -14.71 -26.08 -1.33
C LEU A 19 -13.47 -25.77 -2.17
N TRP A 20 -13.56 -25.90 -3.50
CA TRP A 20 -12.47 -25.59 -4.42
C TRP A 20 -12.15 -24.09 -4.42
N HIS A 21 -13.15 -23.21 -4.47
CA HIS A 21 -12.95 -21.76 -4.36
C HIS A 21 -12.36 -21.37 -3.01
N SER A 22 -12.82 -21.97 -1.91
CA SER A 22 -12.29 -21.75 -0.55
C SER A 22 -10.84 -22.21 -0.42
N LYS A 23 -10.54 -23.44 -0.85
CA LYS A 23 -9.21 -24.05 -0.80
C LYS A 23 -8.21 -23.39 -1.76
N ARG A 24 -8.70 -22.85 -2.88
CA ARG A 24 -7.92 -22.03 -3.80
C ARG A 24 -7.63 -20.68 -3.14
N LYS A 25 -8.65 -19.94 -2.69
CA LYS A 25 -8.51 -18.65 -1.99
C LYS A 25 -7.56 -18.68 -0.78
N SER A 26 -7.61 -19.73 0.04
CA SER A 26 -6.70 -19.92 1.18
C SER A 26 -5.24 -20.10 0.74
N ARG A 27 -4.97 -20.85 -0.34
CA ARG A 27 -3.61 -21.12 -0.81
C ARG A 27 -2.88 -19.86 -1.29
N TRP A 28 -3.56 -18.98 -2.02
CA TRP A 28 -2.95 -17.73 -2.52
C TRP A 28 -2.66 -16.73 -1.40
N LEU A 29 -3.47 -16.70 -0.33
CA LEU A 29 -3.28 -15.78 0.79
C LEU A 29 -2.00 -16.09 1.59
N HIS A 30 -1.56 -17.35 1.64
CA HIS A 30 -0.32 -17.73 2.31
C HIS A 30 0.95 -17.33 1.54
N GLU A 31 0.85 -17.06 0.23
CA GLU A 31 1.97 -16.61 -0.60
C GLU A 31 2.11 -15.08 -0.65
N LEU A 32 1.14 -14.35 -0.10
CA LEU A 32 1.19 -12.88 -0.05
C LEU A 32 2.04 -12.40 1.13
N PRO A 33 2.70 -11.24 1.00
CA PRO A 33 3.47 -10.68 2.10
C PRO A 33 2.59 -10.44 3.34
N THR A 34 3.16 -10.64 4.52
CA THR A 34 2.48 -10.33 5.79
C THR A 34 2.66 -8.86 6.16
N LEU A 35 1.79 -8.34 7.04
CA LEU A 35 1.94 -6.99 7.59
C LEU A 35 3.33 -6.81 8.21
N GLU A 36 3.80 -7.78 8.98
CA GLU A 36 5.11 -7.73 9.63
C GLU A 36 6.26 -7.59 8.62
N GLN A 37 6.21 -8.30 7.49
CA GLN A 37 7.22 -8.16 6.43
C GLN A 37 7.21 -6.76 5.82
N VAL A 38 6.02 -6.16 5.66
CA VAL A 38 5.86 -4.80 5.16
C VAL A 38 6.40 -3.77 6.16
N LEU A 39 6.05 -3.90 7.44
CA LEU A 39 6.53 -3.01 8.51
C LEU A 39 8.06 -3.09 8.65
N ARG A 40 8.66 -4.28 8.46
CA ARG A 40 10.11 -4.48 8.43
C ARG A 40 10.78 -4.05 7.12
N ARG A 41 10.04 -3.48 6.17
CA ARG A 41 10.54 -3.04 4.85
C ARG A 41 11.18 -4.16 4.02
N GLN A 42 10.70 -5.40 4.16
CA GLN A 42 11.23 -6.57 3.45
C GLN A 42 10.56 -6.82 2.10
N THR A 43 9.62 -5.96 1.69
CA THR A 43 8.76 -6.18 0.53
C THR A 43 8.93 -5.08 -0.52
N ARG A 44 8.49 -5.39 -1.75
CA ARG A 44 8.62 -4.51 -2.93
C ARG A 44 7.25 -4.03 -3.43
N PRO A 45 7.16 -2.96 -4.25
CA PRO A 45 5.87 -2.54 -4.82
C PRO A 45 5.16 -3.67 -5.60
N PRO A 46 3.81 -3.75 -5.54
CA PRO A 46 2.88 -2.77 -4.98
C PRO A 46 2.53 -2.99 -3.48
N VAL A 47 2.96 -4.08 -2.86
CA VAL A 47 2.71 -4.38 -1.43
C VAL A 47 3.96 -4.02 -0.63
N CYS A 48 4.12 -2.73 -0.32
CA CYS A 48 5.26 -2.18 0.42
C CYS A 48 4.81 -1.12 1.44
N LEU A 49 5.71 -0.76 2.37
CA LEU A 49 5.40 0.16 3.48
C LEU A 49 4.89 1.51 2.98
N TYR A 50 5.53 2.05 1.96
CA TYR A 50 5.12 3.31 1.33
C TYR A 50 3.68 3.23 0.79
N ASN A 51 3.35 2.20 0.01
CA ASN A 51 1.99 2.05 -0.52
C ASN A 51 0.96 1.75 0.56
N TYR A 52 1.36 1.07 1.65
CA TYR A 52 0.49 0.84 2.79
C TYR A 52 0.15 2.14 3.52
N TYR A 53 1.15 2.99 3.74
CA TYR A 53 0.95 4.35 4.28
C TYR A 53 -0.01 5.17 3.42
N ILE A 54 0.19 5.19 2.10
CA ILE A 54 -0.70 5.91 1.17
C ILE A 54 -2.15 5.42 1.28
N VAL A 55 -2.36 4.10 1.39
CA VAL A 55 -3.72 3.56 1.53
C VAL A 55 -4.32 3.89 2.89
N LEU A 56 -3.54 3.83 3.97
CA LEU A 56 -4.03 4.23 5.30
C LEU A 56 -4.45 5.69 5.31
N ARG A 57 -3.64 6.57 4.73
CA ARG A 57 -3.92 8.02 4.64
C ARG A 57 -5.11 8.34 3.74
N ASP A 58 -5.10 7.87 2.49
CA ASP A 58 -6.04 8.33 1.47
C ASP A 58 -7.39 7.57 1.49
N ARG A 59 -7.46 6.40 2.15
CA ARG A 59 -8.64 5.50 2.08
C ARG A 59 -9.25 5.16 3.42
N LEU A 60 -8.42 5.10 4.47
CA LEU A 60 -8.84 4.64 5.79
C LEU A 60 -8.78 5.74 6.84
N GLU A 61 -8.05 6.84 6.59
CA GLU A 61 -7.83 7.94 7.53
C GLU A 61 -7.22 7.43 8.86
N LEU A 62 -6.30 6.46 8.75
CA LEU A 62 -5.67 5.75 9.86
C LEU A 62 -4.13 5.84 9.81
N GLU A 63 -3.57 6.85 9.15
CA GLU A 63 -2.13 7.04 9.04
C GLU A 63 -1.46 7.28 10.38
N THR A 64 -2.17 7.90 11.34
CA THR A 64 -1.67 8.18 12.69
C THR A 64 -1.29 6.91 13.44
N LEU A 65 -2.01 5.80 13.21
CA LEU A 65 -1.68 4.48 13.78
C LEU A 65 -0.31 3.98 13.29
N LEU A 66 -0.05 4.09 11.99
CA LEU A 66 1.21 3.64 11.42
C LEU A 66 2.37 4.55 11.83
N ASP A 67 2.14 5.86 11.84
CA ASP A 67 3.13 6.86 12.28
C ASP A 67 3.55 6.61 13.73
N PHE A 68 2.59 6.44 14.64
CA PHE A 68 2.87 6.10 16.05
C PHE A 68 3.66 4.79 16.16
N TRP A 69 3.22 3.73 15.46
CA TRP A 69 3.89 2.44 15.55
C TRP A 69 5.35 2.54 15.10
N LEU A 70 5.62 3.27 14.01
CA LEU A 70 6.96 3.51 13.48
C LEU A 70 7.81 4.36 14.42
N ASP A 71 7.26 5.43 14.99
CA ASP A 71 7.97 6.30 15.94
C ASP A 71 8.38 5.53 17.20
N VAL A 72 7.49 4.69 17.76
CA VAL A 72 7.81 3.83 18.91
C VAL A 72 8.86 2.77 18.54
N GLN A 73 8.78 2.14 17.36
CA GLN A 73 9.84 1.22 16.92
C GLN A 73 11.19 1.93 16.80
N GLN A 74 11.21 3.14 16.26
CA GLN A 74 12.44 3.93 16.15
C GLN A 74 13.01 4.29 17.52
N ALA A 75 12.16 4.70 18.47
CA ALA A 75 12.56 4.95 19.85
C ALA A 75 13.18 3.70 20.51
N LYS A 76 12.61 2.51 20.30
CA LYS A 76 13.17 1.24 20.80
C LYS A 76 14.54 0.91 20.19
N VAL A 77 14.71 1.15 18.89
CA VAL A 77 16.02 0.95 18.22
C VAL A 77 17.05 1.94 18.77
N LEU A 78 16.66 3.19 18.99
CA LEU A 78 17.49 4.22 19.62
C LEU A 78 17.90 3.80 21.04
N HIS A 79 16.94 3.34 21.86
CA HIS A 79 17.19 2.90 23.24
C HIS A 79 18.15 1.71 23.31
N LYS A 80 18.02 0.73 22.41
CA LYS A 80 18.99 -0.37 22.32
C LYS A 80 20.41 0.08 22.01
N ARG A 81 20.58 1.12 21.17
CA ARG A 81 21.89 1.70 20.87
C ARG A 81 22.45 2.46 22.07
N TYR A 82 21.61 3.25 22.73
CA TYR A 82 21.93 3.95 23.97
C TYR A 82 22.46 2.97 25.06
N LEU A 83 21.72 1.91 25.37
CA LEU A 83 22.13 0.91 26.36
C LEU A 83 23.42 0.16 25.97
N LYS A 84 23.68 -0.02 24.67
CA LYS A 84 24.94 -0.62 24.20
C LYS A 84 26.11 0.33 24.44
N GLN A 85 25.92 1.61 24.14
CA GLN A 85 26.93 2.65 24.37
C GLN A 85 27.24 2.81 25.86
N GLN A 86 26.22 2.84 26.71
CA GLN A 86 26.40 2.95 28.16
C GLN A 86 27.18 1.76 28.74
N ARG A 87 26.88 0.53 28.29
CA ARG A 87 27.65 -0.68 28.67
C ARG A 87 29.11 -0.60 28.21
N GLN A 88 29.37 -0.06 27.01
CA GLN A 88 30.74 0.10 26.51
C GLN A 88 31.53 1.12 27.35
N PHE A 89 30.92 2.24 27.72
CA PHE A 89 31.55 3.21 28.63
C PHE A 89 31.85 2.58 30.00
N GLN A 90 30.90 1.87 30.60
CA GLN A 90 31.10 1.19 31.88
C GLN A 90 32.24 0.15 31.83
N GLN A 91 32.36 -0.60 30.73
CA GLN A 91 33.46 -1.56 30.54
C GLN A 91 34.82 -0.85 30.44
N GLN A 92 34.91 0.27 29.71
CA GLN A 92 36.15 1.05 29.63
C GLN A 92 36.59 1.60 30.99
N PHE A 93 35.64 2.08 31.81
CA PHE A 93 35.92 2.54 33.17
C PHE A 93 36.36 1.39 34.08
N ASN A 94 35.74 0.21 33.99
CA ASN A 94 36.09 -0.93 34.85
C ASN A 94 37.44 -1.58 34.49
N THR A 95 37.89 -1.47 33.23
CA THR A 95 39.24 -1.92 32.81
C THR A 95 40.37 -0.96 33.19
N LYS A 96 40.04 0.24 33.69
CA LYS A 96 41.01 1.27 34.11
C LYS A 96 40.90 1.52 35.62
N SER A 97 41.25 0.52 36.43
CA SER A 97 41.63 0.74 37.84
C SER A 97 43.17 0.98 37.93
N PRO A 98 43.66 1.73 38.94
CA PRO A 98 44.82 2.60 38.80
C PRO A 98 46.14 1.86 39.06
N THR A 99 46.80 1.42 38.00
CA THR A 99 48.27 1.26 37.98
C THR A 99 48.82 1.91 36.72
N ALA A 100 48.49 3.19 36.52
CA ALA A 100 49.22 4.02 35.58
C ALA A 100 50.44 4.59 36.31
N SER A 101 51.53 3.83 36.28
CA SER A 101 52.87 4.37 36.45
C SER A 101 53.02 5.63 35.60
N LEU A 102 53.41 6.74 36.25
CA LEU A 102 53.91 7.96 35.63
C LEU A 102 55.00 7.62 34.61
N SER A 103 54.63 7.43 33.35
CA SER A 103 55.57 7.43 32.24
C SER A 103 55.43 8.77 31.55
N LEU A 104 56.45 9.61 31.77
CA LEU A 104 56.67 10.85 31.04
C LEU A 104 56.58 10.60 29.52
N MET A 105 55.69 11.31 28.83
CA MET A 105 55.80 11.47 27.38
C MET A 105 56.69 12.69 27.06
N PRO A 106 57.46 12.65 25.97
CA PRO A 106 58.24 13.79 25.54
C PRO A 106 57.32 14.83 24.89
N SER A 107 57.44 16.05 25.39
CA SER A 107 56.87 17.29 24.86
C SER A 107 57.52 17.64 23.53
N ASN A 108 56.84 17.44 22.41
CA ASN A 108 57.11 18.15 21.16
C ASN A 108 55.97 17.97 20.13
N LEU A 109 54.83 18.62 20.37
CA LEU A 109 53.80 18.84 19.35
C LEU A 109 53.11 20.19 19.64
N SER A 110 53.07 21.06 18.64
CA SER A 110 52.57 22.43 18.72
C SER A 110 51.08 22.52 19.11
N HIS A 111 50.76 23.48 19.98
CA HIS A 111 49.46 23.70 20.62
C HIS A 111 48.27 23.85 19.64
N GLU A 112 48.54 24.23 18.39
CA GLU A 112 47.55 24.41 17.32
C GLU A 112 47.13 23.08 16.66
N GLN A 113 48.04 22.10 16.60
CA GLN A 113 47.75 20.75 16.10
C GLN A 113 46.92 19.94 17.11
N GLN A 114 47.02 20.23 18.40
CA GLN A 114 46.20 19.58 19.44
C GLN A 114 44.74 20.05 19.41
N LEU A 115 44.49 21.33 19.09
CA LEU A 115 43.14 21.90 18.95
C LEU A 115 42.42 21.40 17.69
N THR A 116 43.13 21.33 16.57
CA THR A 116 42.56 20.82 15.31
C THR A 116 42.27 19.32 15.36
N HIS A 117 43.14 18.53 16.01
CA HIS A 117 42.91 17.09 16.17
C HIS A 117 41.77 16.77 17.16
N SER A 118 41.56 17.60 18.20
CA SER A 118 40.44 17.46 19.13
C SER A 118 39.10 17.90 18.52
N LEU A 119 39.08 18.95 17.68
CA LEU A 119 37.90 19.35 16.90
C LEU A 119 37.52 18.35 15.80
N LEU A 120 38.49 17.73 15.12
CA LEU A 120 38.23 16.68 14.13
C LEU A 120 37.70 15.37 14.76
N LEU A 121 38.16 15.03 15.96
CA LEU A 121 37.62 13.91 16.74
C LEU A 121 36.21 14.20 17.28
N ALA A 122 35.92 15.46 17.65
CA ALA A 122 34.57 15.88 18.04
C ALA A 122 33.59 15.89 16.85
N SER A 123 34.06 16.25 15.65
CA SER A 123 33.26 16.27 14.42
C SER A 123 32.96 14.88 13.84
N SER A 124 33.64 13.83 14.31
CA SER A 124 33.49 12.45 13.81
C SER A 124 32.99 11.46 14.88
N ALA A 125 32.57 11.96 16.04
CA ALA A 125 31.93 11.12 17.05
C ALA A 125 30.54 10.69 16.55
N PRO A 126 30.19 9.39 16.55
CA PRO A 126 28.80 8.99 16.38
C PRO A 126 28.00 9.72 17.46
N SER A 127 26.93 10.45 17.06
CA SER A 127 26.12 11.26 17.96
C SER A 127 25.90 10.53 19.28
N ILE A 128 26.52 11.01 20.36
CA ILE A 128 26.40 10.39 21.68
C ILE A 128 24.91 10.51 22.04
N VAL A 129 24.24 9.37 22.16
CA VAL A 129 22.86 9.37 22.61
C VAL A 129 22.91 9.60 24.11
N THR A 130 22.50 10.78 24.55
CA THR A 130 22.44 11.15 25.96
C THR A 130 21.08 10.77 26.54
N ASP A 131 21.02 10.54 27.85
CA ASP A 131 19.80 10.27 28.63
C ASP A 131 18.73 11.34 28.32
N THR A 132 19.13 12.61 28.28
CA THR A 132 18.27 13.74 27.92
C THR A 132 17.63 13.62 26.53
N HIS A 133 18.36 13.05 25.56
CA HIS A 133 17.84 12.82 24.21
C HIS A 133 16.83 11.67 24.20
N MET A 134 16.96 10.67 25.09
CA MET A 134 15.96 9.61 25.23
C MET A 134 14.65 10.15 25.80
N THR A 135 14.72 10.92 26.89
CA THR A 135 13.55 11.55 27.51
C THR A 135 12.81 12.43 26.52
N GLN A 136 13.53 13.26 25.74
CA GLN A 136 12.94 14.12 24.70
C GLN A 136 12.21 13.32 23.60
N VAL A 137 12.72 12.15 23.22
CA VAL A 137 12.07 11.29 22.22
C VAL A 137 10.77 10.71 22.77
N ILE A 138 10.79 10.24 24.01
CA ILE A 138 9.60 9.68 24.68
C ILE A 138 8.55 10.77 24.88
N GLU A 139 8.95 11.93 25.39
CA GLU A 139 8.09 13.10 25.58
C GLU A 139 7.47 13.54 24.26
N ARG A 140 8.25 13.62 23.18
CA ARG A 140 7.74 13.97 21.85
C ARG A 140 6.67 12.99 21.35
N ILE A 141 6.86 11.69 21.54
CA ILE A 141 5.87 10.68 21.15
C ILE A 141 4.59 10.85 22.00
N TYR A 142 4.74 11.03 23.31
CA TYR A 142 3.63 11.24 24.22
C TYR A 142 2.80 12.49 23.85
N LEU A 143 3.46 13.64 23.71
CA LEU A 143 2.83 14.92 23.35
C LEU A 143 2.16 14.89 21.97
N ARG A 144 2.69 14.11 21.03
CA ARG A 144 2.18 14.07 19.65
C ARG A 144 0.97 13.16 19.48
N TYR A 145 0.91 12.05 20.22
CA TYR A 145 -0.06 10.97 19.95
C TYR A 145 -1.01 10.67 21.11
N ILE A 146 -0.63 10.94 22.35
CA ILE A 146 -1.37 10.48 23.55
C ILE A 146 -2.14 11.64 24.22
N VAL A 147 -1.54 12.83 24.23
CA VAL A 147 -2.14 14.02 24.86
C VAL A 147 -3.46 14.38 24.17
N PRO A 148 -4.51 14.72 24.94
CA PRO A 148 -5.78 15.19 24.39
C PRO A 148 -5.59 16.42 23.50
N SER A 149 -6.27 16.45 22.35
CA SER A 149 -6.17 17.53 21.35
C SER A 149 -4.80 17.68 20.69
N ALA A 150 -3.95 16.64 20.75
CA ALA A 150 -2.71 16.61 19.99
C ALA A 150 -2.99 16.56 18.47
N GLU A 151 -2.08 17.13 17.66
CA GLU A 151 -2.19 17.16 16.20
C GLU A 151 -2.45 15.76 15.60
N LYS A 152 -1.83 14.72 16.19
CA LYS A 152 -1.98 13.33 15.77
C LYS A 152 -2.53 12.44 16.88
N GLU A 153 -3.48 12.96 17.65
CA GLU A 153 -4.12 12.21 18.73
C GLU A 153 -4.65 10.84 18.26
N LEU A 154 -4.30 9.78 19.00
CA LEU A 154 -4.74 8.42 18.69
C LEU A 154 -6.10 8.10 19.30
N PHE A 155 -7.17 8.58 18.67
CA PHE A 155 -8.56 8.38 19.13
C PHE A 155 -8.95 6.92 19.39
N HIS A 156 -8.32 5.96 18.69
CA HIS A 156 -8.67 4.54 18.80
C HIS A 156 -8.14 3.82 20.05
N ILE A 157 -7.21 4.45 20.80
CA ILE A 157 -6.60 3.83 22.00
C ILE A 157 -7.53 4.03 23.22
N PRO A 158 -7.82 2.97 24.01
CA PRO A 158 -8.61 3.07 25.23
C PRO A 158 -8.03 4.04 26.27
N LEU A 159 -8.90 4.73 27.01
CA LEU A 159 -8.51 5.73 28.01
C LEU A 159 -7.58 5.14 29.09
N SER A 160 -7.87 3.95 29.59
CA SER A 160 -7.02 3.28 30.60
C SER A 160 -5.55 3.18 30.17
N MET A 161 -5.32 2.89 28.89
CA MET A 161 -3.97 2.79 28.35
C MET A 161 -3.29 4.15 28.18
N ARG A 162 -4.07 5.21 27.94
CA ARG A 162 -3.53 6.57 27.89
C ARG A 162 -3.14 7.05 29.27
N ASP A 163 -3.98 6.77 30.27
CA ASP A 163 -3.71 7.12 31.68
C ASP A 163 -2.46 6.38 32.18
N ASP A 164 -2.33 5.09 31.87
CA ASP A 164 -1.14 4.29 32.20
C ASP A 164 0.16 4.87 31.59
N ILE A 165 0.07 5.37 30.35
CA ILE A 165 1.20 6.03 29.68
C ILE A 165 1.47 7.40 30.30
N ALA A 166 0.43 8.17 30.60
CA ALA A 166 0.54 9.49 31.22
C ALA A 166 1.19 9.43 32.62
N GLU A 167 1.00 8.36 33.38
CA GLU A 167 1.69 8.19 34.66
C GLU A 167 3.19 7.86 34.48
N LYS A 168 3.53 7.12 33.42
CA LYS A 168 4.87 6.51 33.23
C LYS A 168 5.75 7.18 32.17
N HIS A 169 5.25 8.19 31.45
CA HIS A 169 5.95 8.81 30.32
C HIS A 169 7.27 9.49 30.69
N LEU A 170 7.48 9.85 31.96
CA LEU A 170 8.73 10.43 32.47
C LEU A 170 9.84 9.39 32.64
N ALA A 171 9.56 8.10 32.42
CA ALA A 171 10.58 7.08 32.41
C ALA A 171 11.43 7.14 31.13
N ASP A 172 12.74 6.89 31.25
CA ASP A 172 13.68 6.89 30.11
C ASP A 172 13.58 5.63 29.23
N ASP A 173 12.59 4.75 29.45
CA ASP A 173 12.41 3.51 28.68
C ASP A 173 11.19 3.60 27.74
N PRO A 174 11.38 3.47 26.41
CA PRO A 174 10.28 3.37 25.44
C PRO A 174 9.33 2.19 25.67
N ALA A 175 9.64 1.27 26.60
CA ALA A 175 8.74 0.20 27.04
C ALA A 175 7.39 0.71 27.57
N VAL A 176 7.29 1.98 27.99
CA VAL A 176 6.01 2.61 28.37
C VAL A 176 4.95 2.49 27.27
N PHE A 177 5.35 2.46 26.01
CA PHE A 177 4.44 2.35 24.87
C PHE A 177 4.14 0.90 24.44
N ASP A 178 4.66 -0.13 25.12
CA ASP A 178 4.55 -1.53 24.68
C ASP A 178 3.11 -2.01 24.50
N GLN A 179 2.25 -1.68 25.45
CA GLN A 179 0.84 -2.07 25.41
C GLN A 179 0.10 -1.36 24.27
N ALA A 180 0.31 -0.05 24.13
CA ALA A 180 -0.24 0.75 23.04
C ALA A 180 0.26 0.28 21.68
N GLN A 181 1.55 -0.01 21.56
CA GLN A 181 2.12 -0.48 20.31
C GLN A 181 1.54 -1.83 19.89
N LYS A 182 1.35 -2.77 20.83
CA LYS A 182 0.71 -4.06 20.54
C LYS A 182 -0.74 -3.88 20.10
N TYR A 183 -1.48 -3.01 20.77
CA TYR A 183 -2.87 -2.72 20.42
C TYR A 183 -2.97 -2.04 19.03
N VAL A 184 -2.14 -1.04 18.76
CA VAL A 184 -2.06 -0.39 17.45
C VAL A 184 -1.67 -1.39 16.35
N TYR A 185 -0.75 -2.32 16.62
CA TYR A 185 -0.44 -3.39 15.68
C TYR A 185 -1.66 -4.27 15.37
N GLN A 186 -2.50 -4.57 16.36
CA GLN A 186 -3.76 -5.31 16.13
C GLN A 186 -4.73 -4.53 15.24
N LEU A 187 -4.84 -3.21 15.43
CA LEU A 187 -5.64 -2.35 14.55
C LEU A 187 -5.09 -2.34 13.12
N LEU A 188 -3.78 -2.16 12.95
CA LEU A 188 -3.13 -2.24 11.64
C LEU A 188 -3.38 -3.61 10.98
N GLN A 189 -3.29 -4.70 11.74
CA GLN A 189 -3.59 -6.05 11.27
C GLN A 189 -5.06 -6.19 10.80
N ALA A 190 -6.01 -5.54 11.48
CA ALA A 190 -7.41 -5.51 11.05
C ALA A 190 -7.62 -4.75 9.72
N THR A 191 -6.79 -3.74 9.43
CA THR A 191 -6.83 -3.02 8.14
C THR A 191 -6.16 -3.79 7.00
N TRP A 192 -5.31 -4.77 7.31
CA TRP A 192 -4.50 -5.49 6.33
C TRP A 192 -5.29 -6.09 5.14
N PRO A 193 -6.45 -6.75 5.33
CA PRO A 193 -7.23 -7.28 4.23
C PRO A 193 -7.74 -6.20 3.27
N HIS A 194 -8.02 -5.00 3.78
CA HIS A 194 -8.46 -3.86 2.96
C HIS A 194 -7.32 -3.37 2.07
N PHE A 195 -6.11 -3.25 2.62
CA PHE A 195 -4.92 -2.91 1.86
C PHE A 195 -4.66 -3.90 0.72
N LEU A 196 -4.73 -5.20 1.00
CA LEU A 196 -4.55 -6.24 -0.02
C LEU A 196 -5.60 -6.11 -1.13
N ARG A 197 -6.85 -5.78 -0.82
CA ARG A 197 -7.87 -5.51 -1.85
C ARG A 197 -7.48 -4.32 -2.71
N TYR A 198 -7.01 -3.22 -2.14
CA TYR A 198 -6.66 -2.04 -2.94
C TYR A 198 -5.40 -2.19 -3.80
N LYS A 199 -4.41 -3.01 -3.39
CA LYS A 199 -3.11 -3.09 -4.09
C LYS A 199 -2.79 -4.43 -4.75
N VAL A 200 -3.48 -5.52 -4.40
CA VAL A 200 -3.30 -6.83 -5.05
C VAL A 200 -4.38 -7.08 -6.09
N LEU A 201 -5.60 -6.55 -5.86
CA LEU A 201 -6.76 -6.82 -6.72
C LEU A 201 -7.07 -5.69 -7.70
N MET A 202 -6.52 -4.50 -7.49
CA MET A 202 -6.78 -3.29 -8.27
C MET A 202 -5.44 -2.63 -8.60
N ASN A 203 -5.38 -1.92 -9.72
CA ASN A 203 -4.23 -1.09 -10.09
C ASN A 203 -4.58 0.39 -10.31
N LEU A 204 -5.86 0.76 -10.20
CA LEU A 204 -6.33 2.15 -10.26
C LEU A 204 -6.68 2.70 -8.88
N THR A 205 -6.45 3.99 -8.72
CA THR A 205 -6.99 4.82 -7.64
C THR A 205 -8.48 5.08 -7.84
N LEU A 206 -9.17 5.50 -6.77
CA LEU A 206 -10.60 5.82 -6.85
C LEU A 206 -10.89 6.99 -7.80
N HIS A 207 -10.05 8.03 -7.79
CA HIS A 207 -10.25 9.17 -8.66
C HIS A 207 -10.15 8.79 -10.14
N GLN A 208 -9.20 7.92 -10.51
CA GLN A 208 -9.14 7.37 -11.87
C GLN A 208 -10.36 6.50 -12.21
N GLN A 209 -10.83 5.69 -11.26
CA GLN A 209 -12.03 4.86 -11.47
C GLN A 209 -13.25 5.72 -11.79
N LEU A 210 -13.50 6.73 -10.96
CA LEU A 210 -14.61 7.68 -11.15
C LEU A 210 -14.46 8.47 -12.45
N GLY A 211 -13.26 9.00 -12.72
CA GLY A 211 -12.98 9.73 -13.96
C GLY A 211 -13.25 8.88 -15.21
N ARG A 212 -12.82 7.61 -15.20
CA ARG A 212 -13.06 6.66 -16.30
C ARG A 212 -14.52 6.26 -16.43
N MET A 213 -15.27 6.17 -15.34
CA MET A 213 -16.71 5.95 -15.42
C MET A 213 -17.40 7.12 -16.12
N VAL A 214 -17.04 8.37 -15.77
CA VAL A 214 -17.57 9.56 -16.45
C VAL A 214 -17.22 9.57 -17.93
N VAL A 215 -15.93 9.39 -18.27
CA VAL A 215 -15.48 9.31 -19.68
C VAL A 215 -16.14 8.15 -20.43
N GLY A 216 -16.34 7.02 -19.76
CA GLY A 216 -16.99 5.85 -20.34
C GLY A 216 -18.44 6.14 -20.72
N LEU A 217 -19.21 6.72 -19.80
CA LEU A 217 -20.62 7.07 -20.02
C LEU A 217 -20.79 8.13 -21.11
N THR A 218 -19.95 9.17 -21.11
CA THR A 218 -20.02 10.23 -22.14
C THR A 218 -19.63 9.69 -23.51
N SER A 219 -18.59 8.86 -23.59
CA SER A 219 -18.16 8.24 -24.86
C SER A 219 -19.21 7.28 -25.40
N LEU A 220 -19.89 6.50 -24.54
CA LEU A 220 -21.02 5.66 -24.96
C LEU A 220 -22.20 6.48 -25.47
N LEU A 221 -22.54 7.58 -24.80
CA LEU A 221 -23.60 8.48 -25.24
C LEU A 221 -23.31 9.03 -26.64
N VAL A 222 -22.09 9.52 -26.86
CA VAL A 222 -21.64 10.02 -28.17
C VAL A 222 -21.67 8.89 -29.22
N GLY A 223 -21.11 7.73 -28.90
CA GLY A 223 -21.03 6.60 -29.82
C GLY A 223 -22.41 6.09 -30.26
N PHE A 224 -23.33 5.89 -29.31
CA PHE A 224 -24.69 5.48 -29.64
C PHE A 224 -25.44 6.57 -30.39
N SER A 225 -25.28 7.85 -30.02
CA SER A 225 -25.92 8.94 -30.75
C SER A 225 -25.46 8.99 -32.20
N LEU A 226 -24.14 8.84 -32.46
CA LEU A 226 -23.59 8.78 -33.82
C LEU A 226 -24.13 7.58 -34.61
N GLU A 227 -24.12 6.38 -34.04
CA GLU A 227 -24.65 5.18 -34.70
C GLU A 227 -26.13 5.33 -35.04
N PHE A 228 -26.96 5.78 -34.09
CA PHE A 228 -28.38 6.01 -34.34
C PHE A 228 -28.61 7.08 -35.42
N SER A 229 -27.86 8.19 -35.39
CA SER A 229 -27.95 9.22 -36.44
C SER A 229 -27.58 8.66 -37.82
N LEU A 230 -26.52 7.86 -37.93
CA LEU A 230 -26.11 7.26 -39.21
C LEU A 230 -27.11 6.22 -39.73
N ILE A 231 -27.73 5.44 -38.82
CA ILE A 231 -28.79 4.48 -39.15
C ILE A 231 -30.04 5.20 -39.64
N PHE A 232 -30.50 6.24 -38.93
CA PHE A 232 -31.71 6.98 -39.29
C PHE A 232 -31.54 7.88 -40.52
N LEU A 233 -30.34 8.36 -40.79
CA LEU A 233 -30.06 9.11 -42.02
C LEU A 233 -29.91 8.19 -43.24
N ASN A 234 -29.79 6.87 -43.02
CA ASN A 234 -29.47 5.85 -44.02
C ASN A 234 -28.27 6.26 -44.89
N PHE A 235 -27.17 6.64 -44.22
CA PHE A 235 -25.98 7.14 -44.92
C PHE A 235 -25.31 6.02 -45.74
N GLU A 236 -25.03 6.31 -47.00
CA GLU A 236 -24.27 5.45 -47.91
C GLU A 236 -22.92 6.10 -48.20
N PRO A 237 -21.81 5.35 -48.29
CA PRO A 237 -21.67 3.89 -48.18
C PRO A 237 -21.71 3.33 -46.73
N TRP A 238 -22.12 2.06 -46.59
CA TRP A 238 -22.38 1.37 -45.31
C TRP A 238 -21.24 1.43 -44.28
N HIS A 239 -19.98 1.41 -44.72
CA HIS A 239 -18.82 1.32 -43.82
C HIS A 239 -18.63 2.57 -42.95
N TYR A 240 -19.21 3.72 -43.30
CA TYR A 240 -19.18 4.90 -42.42
C TYR A 240 -19.89 4.67 -41.09
N ARG A 241 -20.82 3.70 -41.02
CA ARG A 241 -21.43 3.26 -39.76
C ARG A 241 -20.38 2.76 -38.77
N LEU A 242 -19.28 2.15 -39.23
CA LEU A 242 -18.20 1.65 -38.38
C LEU A 242 -17.45 2.77 -37.61
N SER A 243 -17.69 4.04 -37.92
CA SER A 243 -17.08 5.17 -37.19
C SER A 243 -17.52 5.25 -35.72
N GLY A 244 -18.74 4.78 -35.39
CA GLY A 244 -19.24 4.75 -34.01
C GLY A 244 -18.58 3.67 -33.13
N ILE A 245 -17.87 2.72 -33.73
CA ILE A 245 -17.14 1.67 -33.00
C ILE A 245 -16.07 2.26 -32.08
N VAL A 246 -15.38 3.31 -32.51
CA VAL A 246 -14.30 3.93 -31.72
C VAL A 246 -14.83 4.49 -30.40
N PRO A 247 -15.82 5.40 -30.36
CA PRO A 247 -16.37 5.90 -29.10
C PRO A 247 -17.07 4.81 -28.28
N ILE A 248 -17.66 3.79 -28.91
CA ILE A 248 -18.24 2.64 -28.18
C ILE A 248 -17.14 1.82 -27.49
N LEU A 249 -16.05 1.50 -28.18
CA LEU A 249 -14.92 0.75 -27.62
C LEU A 249 -14.27 1.51 -26.46
N VAL A 250 -14.00 2.81 -26.64
CA VAL A 250 -13.47 3.67 -25.57
C VAL A 250 -14.44 3.72 -24.40
N GLY A 251 -15.74 3.86 -24.69
CA GLY A 251 -16.81 3.89 -23.69
C GLY A 251 -16.87 2.64 -22.83
N VAL A 252 -16.96 1.46 -23.47
CA VAL A 252 -16.97 0.15 -22.79
C VAL A 252 -15.67 -0.07 -22.02
N TYR A 253 -14.52 0.19 -22.63
CA TYR A 253 -13.22 0.01 -21.99
C TYR A 253 -13.09 0.84 -20.71
N CYS A 254 -13.41 2.14 -20.77
CA CYS A 254 -13.33 3.05 -19.63
C CYS A 254 -14.35 2.68 -18.55
N LEU A 255 -15.57 2.31 -18.93
CA LEU A 255 -16.62 1.93 -17.97
C LEU A 255 -16.25 0.64 -17.21
N ILE A 256 -15.86 -0.42 -17.92
CA ILE A 256 -15.49 -1.69 -17.29
C ILE A 256 -14.20 -1.55 -16.47
N SER A 257 -13.19 -0.83 -16.96
CA SER A 257 -11.96 -0.57 -16.20
C SER A 257 -12.23 0.25 -14.94
N GLY A 258 -13.13 1.24 -15.03
CA GLY A 258 -13.58 2.05 -13.89
C GLY A 258 -14.34 1.24 -12.84
N LEU A 259 -15.30 0.40 -13.27
CA LEU A 259 -16.11 -0.44 -12.37
C LEU A 259 -15.30 -1.53 -11.67
N THR A 260 -14.30 -2.09 -12.35
CA THR A 260 -13.47 -3.18 -11.80
C THR A 260 -12.24 -2.67 -11.05
N GLY A 261 -11.85 -1.40 -11.26
CA GLY A 261 -10.62 -0.81 -10.73
C GLY A 261 -9.34 -1.42 -11.29
N VAL A 262 -9.44 -2.05 -12.46
CA VAL A 262 -8.33 -2.66 -13.17
C VAL A 262 -8.22 -2.08 -14.58
N ASP A 263 -7.06 -1.56 -14.95
CA ASP A 263 -6.75 -1.08 -16.30
C ASP A 263 -5.87 -2.15 -16.97
N PRO A 264 -6.41 -2.90 -17.96
CA PRO A 264 -5.67 -3.96 -18.61
C PRO A 264 -4.44 -3.47 -19.37
N ILE A 265 -4.49 -2.28 -19.99
CA ILE A 265 -3.40 -1.75 -20.81
C ILE A 265 -2.19 -1.42 -19.93
N TRP A 266 -2.41 -0.75 -18.79
CA TRP A 266 -1.38 -0.39 -17.82
C TRP A 266 -0.67 -1.62 -17.24
N ILE A 267 -1.40 -2.71 -17.00
CA ILE A 267 -0.81 -3.94 -16.48
C ILE A 267 -0.09 -4.72 -17.59
N LEU A 268 -0.75 -4.96 -18.72
CA LEU A 268 -0.25 -5.85 -19.76
C LEU A 268 0.90 -5.23 -20.57
N MET A 269 0.79 -3.94 -20.90
CA MET A 269 1.77 -3.25 -21.76
C MET A 269 2.89 -2.61 -20.93
N PHE A 270 2.55 -2.03 -19.78
CA PHE A 270 3.50 -1.23 -19.00
C PHE A 270 3.95 -1.89 -17.68
N ASN A 271 3.25 -2.92 -17.22
CA ASN A 271 3.51 -3.57 -15.92
C ASN A 271 3.58 -2.57 -14.75
N VAL A 272 2.65 -1.61 -14.75
CA VAL A 272 2.55 -0.56 -13.73
C VAL A 272 1.25 -0.65 -12.94
N SER A 273 1.32 -0.19 -11.69
CA SER A 273 0.18 0.03 -10.81
C SER A 273 0.21 1.44 -10.27
N GLU A 274 -0.95 2.08 -10.23
CA GLU A 274 -1.08 3.43 -9.71
C GLU A 274 -0.96 3.44 -8.18
N THR A 275 -0.18 4.39 -7.65
CA THR A 275 -0.03 4.61 -6.21
C THR A 275 -0.96 5.68 -5.71
N THR A 276 -0.83 6.86 -6.30
CA THR A 276 -1.66 8.06 -6.16
C THR A 276 -2.05 8.50 -7.57
N THR A 277 -3.05 9.36 -7.71
CA THR A 277 -3.60 9.73 -9.03
C THR A 277 -2.48 10.18 -9.99
N PHE A 278 -2.35 9.49 -11.13
CA PHE A 278 -1.31 9.66 -12.16
C PHE A 278 0.15 9.42 -11.75
N HIS A 279 0.39 8.87 -10.56
CA HIS A 279 1.72 8.38 -10.17
C HIS A 279 1.74 6.86 -10.15
N PHE A 280 2.75 6.30 -10.80
CA PHE A 280 2.82 4.87 -11.09
C PHE A 280 4.05 4.24 -10.46
N ASN A 281 3.86 3.06 -9.86
CA ASN A 281 4.93 2.18 -9.44
C ASN A 281 4.96 0.92 -10.30
N ARG A 282 6.17 0.47 -10.64
CA ARG A 282 6.37 -0.81 -11.33
C ARG A 282 5.99 -1.97 -10.41
N ILE A 283 5.28 -2.95 -10.94
CA ILE A 283 4.91 -4.16 -10.20
C ILE A 283 6.15 -5.07 -10.13
N GLN A 284 6.78 -5.15 -8.95
CA GLN A 284 8.02 -5.90 -8.74
C GLN A 284 7.78 -7.28 -8.12
N GLN A 285 6.64 -7.49 -7.44
CA GLN A 285 6.31 -8.78 -6.86
C GLN A 285 5.69 -9.72 -7.92
N PRO A 286 6.31 -10.87 -8.23
CA PRO A 286 5.90 -11.73 -9.34
C PRO A 286 4.50 -12.32 -9.13
N LYS A 287 4.20 -12.81 -7.91
CA LYS A 287 2.89 -13.39 -7.60
C LYS A 287 1.74 -12.39 -7.75
N ILE A 288 1.97 -11.14 -7.38
CA ILE A 288 0.96 -10.08 -7.54
C ILE A 288 0.77 -9.74 -9.02
N ARG A 289 1.88 -9.71 -9.78
CA ARG A 289 1.82 -9.54 -11.23
C ARG A 289 0.97 -10.63 -11.88
N ASP A 290 1.16 -11.89 -11.52
CA ASP A 290 0.40 -13.01 -12.10
C ASP A 290 -1.12 -12.85 -11.87
N ILE A 291 -1.51 -12.42 -10.65
CA ILE A 291 -2.91 -12.16 -10.30
C ILE A 291 -3.47 -11.01 -11.14
N LEU A 292 -2.75 -9.89 -11.23
CA LEU A 292 -3.19 -8.71 -11.96
C LEU A 292 -3.25 -8.97 -13.47
N VAL A 293 -2.29 -9.69 -14.04
CA VAL A 293 -2.26 -10.08 -15.47
C VAL A 293 -3.44 -10.99 -15.80
N THR A 294 -3.68 -12.03 -14.99
CA THR A 294 -4.81 -12.96 -15.22
C THR A 294 -6.14 -12.21 -15.23
N ARG A 295 -6.33 -11.30 -14.28
CA ARG A 295 -7.55 -10.46 -14.21
C ARG A 295 -7.64 -9.48 -15.38
N SER A 296 -6.52 -8.87 -15.77
CA SER A 296 -6.46 -7.93 -16.89
C SER A 296 -6.86 -8.58 -18.20
N ILE A 297 -6.38 -9.81 -18.45
CA ILE A 297 -6.77 -10.58 -19.63
C ILE A 297 -8.27 -10.86 -19.62
N LEU A 298 -8.81 -11.34 -18.49
CA LEU A 298 -10.25 -11.60 -18.35
C LEU A 298 -11.08 -10.34 -18.62
N ILE A 299 -10.68 -9.21 -18.03
CA ILE A 299 -11.38 -7.93 -18.19
C ILE A 299 -11.30 -7.44 -19.63
N LEU A 300 -10.14 -7.54 -20.27
CA LEU A 300 -9.97 -7.17 -21.67
C LEU A 300 -10.86 -8.03 -22.59
N VAL A 301 -10.95 -9.34 -22.35
CA VAL A 301 -11.85 -10.24 -23.08
C VAL A 301 -13.31 -9.82 -22.89
N ILE A 302 -13.72 -9.50 -21.66
CA ILE A 302 -15.08 -9.01 -21.37
C ILE A 302 -15.35 -7.70 -22.12
N CYS A 303 -14.41 -6.74 -22.12
CA CYS A 303 -14.55 -5.50 -22.87
C CYS A 303 -14.75 -5.76 -24.36
N LEU A 304 -13.91 -6.61 -24.96
CA LEU A 304 -14.00 -6.95 -26.38
C LEU A 304 -15.31 -7.67 -26.74
N LEU A 305 -15.78 -8.59 -25.88
CA LEU A 305 -17.05 -9.28 -26.08
C LEU A 305 -18.24 -8.32 -26.02
N ILE A 306 -18.27 -7.40 -25.05
CA ILE A 306 -19.34 -6.41 -24.93
C ILE A 306 -19.33 -5.46 -26.14
N THR A 307 -18.14 -4.98 -26.55
CA THR A 307 -18.02 -4.15 -27.75
C THR A 307 -18.48 -4.90 -28.98
N LEU A 308 -18.07 -6.17 -29.17
CA LEU A 308 -18.51 -7.00 -30.30
C LEU A 308 -20.04 -7.15 -30.34
N ILE A 309 -20.69 -7.36 -29.19
CA ILE A 309 -22.15 -7.45 -29.11
C ILE A 309 -22.80 -6.15 -29.60
N PHE A 310 -22.31 -4.98 -29.16
CA PHE A 310 -22.83 -3.70 -29.66
C PHE A 310 -22.62 -3.54 -31.15
N VAL A 311 -21.44 -3.87 -31.68
CA VAL A 311 -21.14 -3.78 -33.11
C VAL A 311 -22.09 -4.67 -33.93
N VAL A 312 -22.32 -5.92 -33.49
CA VAL A 312 -23.24 -6.84 -34.17
C VAL A 312 -24.66 -6.29 -34.16
N ILE A 313 -25.13 -5.72 -33.04
CA ILE A 313 -26.46 -5.12 -32.94
C ILE A 313 -26.59 -3.96 -33.94
N PHE A 314 -25.68 -3.00 -33.95
CA PHE A 314 -25.76 -1.85 -34.84
C PHE A 314 -25.57 -2.22 -36.32
N CYS A 315 -24.77 -3.25 -36.62
CA CYS A 315 -24.63 -3.77 -37.97
C CYS A 315 -25.83 -4.59 -38.45
N ALA A 316 -26.63 -5.17 -37.55
CA ALA A 316 -27.80 -5.96 -37.92
C ALA A 316 -29.04 -5.08 -38.22
N VAL A 317 -29.07 -3.84 -37.72
CA VAL A 317 -30.22 -2.94 -37.87
C VAL A 317 -30.22 -2.31 -39.28
N PRO A 318 -31.25 -2.56 -40.11
CA PRO A 318 -31.35 -1.94 -41.43
C PRO A 318 -31.61 -0.43 -41.27
N GLY A 319 -30.99 0.38 -42.15
CA GLY A 319 -31.25 1.81 -42.16
C GLY A 319 -32.66 2.10 -42.66
N LYS A 320 -33.38 2.98 -41.95
CA LYS A 320 -34.67 3.51 -42.40
C LYS A 320 -34.62 5.02 -42.26
N ARG A 321 -34.77 5.72 -43.38
CA ARG A 321 -34.87 7.17 -43.40
C ARG A 321 -36.16 7.58 -42.70
N LEU A 322 -36.03 8.33 -41.59
CA LEU A 322 -37.16 8.92 -40.86
C LEU A 322 -37.78 10.08 -41.64
#